data_AF-A0A1J3FNU1-F1
#
_entry.id   AF-A0A1J3FNU1-F1
#
_cell.length_a   1.000
_cell.length_b   1.000
_cell.length_c   1.000
_cell.angle_alpha   90.00
_cell.angle_beta   90.00
_cell.angle_gamma   90.00
#
_symmetry.space_group_name_H-M   'P 1'
#
loop_
_entity.id
_entity.type
_entity.pdbx_description
1 polymer ?
#
loop_
_entity_poly.entity_id
_entity_poly.type
_entity_poly.pdbx_seq_one_letter_code
_entity_poly.pdbx_strand_id
1 'polypeptide(L)'
;GVARSSTEAEYRAVANTAAELRWVCSLLSELGIHLPSVPVIYCDNVGATYLSANPVFHSRMKHLALDYHFVRDNVQSGAVRVSHISTKDQLADALTKPLPRA
;
A
#
# COMPACT_ATOMS: atom_id res chain seq x y z
N GLY A 1 -4.62 13.48 -6.47
CA GLY A 1 -3.72 13.94 -7.56
C GLY A 1 -3.61 12.86 -8.61
N VAL A 2 -3.34 13.21 -9.86
CA VAL A 2 -3.16 12.22 -10.95
C VAL A 2 -1.77 11.60 -10.83
N ALA A 3 -1.70 10.27 -10.84
CA ALA A 3 -0.43 9.54 -10.89
C ALA A 3 0.22 9.70 -12.27
N ARG A 4 1.54 9.89 -12.32
CA ARG A 4 2.31 10.11 -13.55
C ARG A 4 3.04 8.86 -14.04
N SER A 5 2.98 7.77 -13.27
CA SER A 5 3.49 6.45 -13.63
C SER A 5 2.68 5.33 -12.97
N SER A 6 2.83 4.09 -13.44
CA SER A 6 2.23 2.93 -12.79
C SER A 6 2.73 2.77 -11.35
N THR A 7 4.03 2.96 -11.10
CA THR A 7 4.60 2.93 -9.74
C THR A 7 3.97 3.96 -8.82
N GLU A 8 3.70 5.17 -9.31
CA GLU A 8 3.03 6.20 -8.51
C GLU A 8 1.56 5.86 -8.22
N ALA A 9 0.87 5.24 -9.19
CA ALA A 9 -0.51 4.79 -9.02
C ALA A 9 -0.59 3.65 -7.99
N GLU A 10 0.30 2.67 -8.09
CA GLU A 10 0.40 1.54 -7.18
C GLU A 10 0.82 1.99 -5.77
N TYR A 11 1.74 2.94 -5.67
CA TYR A 11 2.12 3.50 -4.36
C TYR A 11 0.95 4.24 -3.70
N ARG A 12 0.16 4.98 -4.47
CA ARG A 12 -1.08 5.61 -3.98
C ARG A 12 -2.08 4.56 -3.51
N ALA A 13 -2.22 3.44 -4.24
CA ALA A 13 -3.05 2.32 -3.83
C ALA A 13 -2.58 1.74 -2.49
N VAL A 14 -1.27 1.49 -2.33
CA VAL A 14 -0.67 1.05 -1.06
C VAL A 14 -0.98 2.03 0.08
N ALA A 15 -0.86 3.34 -0.15
CA ALA A 15 -1.14 4.36 0.86
C ALA A 15 -2.62 4.35 1.30
N ASN A 16 -3.54 4.26 0.35
CA ASN A 16 -4.97 4.16 0.65
C ASN A 16 -5.29 2.86 1.40
N THR A 17 -4.76 1.72 0.95
CA THR A 17 -4.93 0.43 1.62
C THR A 17 -4.37 0.47 3.05
N ALA A 18 -3.22 1.11 3.27
CA ALA A 18 -2.67 1.30 4.60
C ALA A 18 -3.59 2.14 5.50
N ALA A 19 -4.23 3.18 4.97
CA ALA A 19 -5.17 4.00 5.73
C ALA A 19 -6.40 3.19 6.18
N GLU A 20 -7.03 2.47 5.26
CA GLU A 20 -8.17 1.58 5.55
C GLU A 20 -7.78 0.47 6.53
N LEU A 21 -6.62 -0.14 6.32
CA LEU A 21 -6.10 -1.18 7.21
C LEU A 21 -5.88 -0.65 8.64
N ARG A 22 -5.33 0.56 8.78
CA ARG A 22 -5.18 1.20 10.09
C ARG A 22 -6.52 1.47 10.76
N TRP A 23 -7.51 1.91 10.00
CA TRP A 23 -8.87 2.08 10.51
C TRP A 23 -9.48 0.76 10.99
N VAL A 24 -9.39 -0.32 10.20
CA VAL A 24 -9.85 -1.67 10.59
C VAL A 24 -9.12 -2.16 11.84
N CYS A 25 -7.79 -2.00 11.92
CA CYS A 25 -7.02 -2.38 13.10
C CYS A 25 -7.46 -1.61 14.36
N SER A 26 -7.77 -0.31 14.23
CA SER A 26 -8.29 0.50 15.34
C SER A 26 -9.64 -0.04 15.83
N LEU A 27 -10.55 -0.30 14.89
CA LEU A 27 -11.87 -0.85 15.20
C LEU A 27 -11.76 -2.22 15.90
N LEU A 28 -10.91 -3.12 15.40
CA LEU A 28 -10.68 -4.41 16.04
C LEU A 28 -10.12 -4.26 17.45
N SER A 29 -9.19 -3.32 17.66
CA SER A 29 -8.62 -3.03 18.97
C SER A 29 -9.68 -2.51 19.95
N GLU A 30 -10.59 -1.65 19.51
CA GLU A 30 -11.71 -1.14 20.31
C GLU A 30 -12.70 -2.26 20.69
N LEU A 31 -12.85 -3.27 19.83
CA LEU A 31 -13.62 -4.48 20.10
C LEU A 31 -12.87 -5.51 20.96
N GLY A 32 -11.65 -5.22 21.40
CA GLY A 32 -10.81 -6.12 22.19
C GLY A 32 -10.12 -7.22 21.37
N ILE A 33 -10.21 -7.18 20.05
CA ILE A 33 -9.63 -8.18 19.14
C ILE A 33 -8.20 -7.76 18.79
N HIS A 34 -7.25 -8.60 19.20
CA HIS A 34 -5.83 -8.37 18.93
C HIS A 34 -5.39 -9.17 17.71
N LEU A 35 -4.78 -8.49 16.73
CA LEU A 35 -4.23 -9.17 15.57
C LEU A 35 -3.00 -10.02 15.96
N PRO A 36 -2.92 -11.29 15.54
CA PRO A 36 -1.81 -12.18 15.91
C PRO A 36 -0.49 -11.79 15.25
N SER A 37 -0.52 -10.99 14.19
CA SER A 37 0.65 -10.56 13.43
C SER A 37 0.41 -9.23 12.74
N VAL A 38 1.50 -8.54 12.42
CA VAL A 38 1.47 -7.31 11.60
C VAL A 38 0.84 -7.61 10.24
N PRO A 39 -0.20 -6.86 9.83
CA PRO A 39 -0.85 -7.09 8.54
C PRO A 39 0.06 -6.70 7.37
N VAL A 40 -0.13 -7.42 6.25
CA VAL A 40 0.71 -7.31 5.05
C VAL A 40 -0.11 -6.77 3.89
N ILE A 41 0.37 -5.70 3.26
CA ILE A 41 -0.13 -5.21 1.97
C ILE A 41 0.73 -5.86 0.88
N TYR A 42 0.09 -6.62 0.00
CA TYR A 42 0.72 -7.19 -1.18
C TYR A 42 0.57 -6.25 -2.38
N CYS A 43 1.66 -6.00 -3.09
CA CYS A 43 1.69 -5.16 -4.29
C CYS A 43 2.58 -5.82 -5.35
N ASP A 44 2.09 -5.94 -6.58
CA ASP A 44 2.84 -6.54 -7.69
C ASP A 44 3.79 -5.56 -8.39
N ASN A 45 3.76 -4.27 -8.01
CA ASN A 45 4.72 -3.29 -8.46
C ASN A 45 5.95 -3.27 -7.56
N VAL A 46 7.05 -3.83 -8.07
CA VAL A 46 8.36 -3.84 -7.39
C VAL A 46 8.81 -2.42 -7.02
N GLY A 47 8.57 -1.44 -7.88
CA GLY A 47 8.92 -0.04 -7.63
C GLY A 47 8.16 0.54 -6.43
N ALA A 48 6.85 0.29 -6.34
CA ALA A 48 6.04 0.75 -5.23
C ALA A 48 6.45 0.07 -3.92
N THR A 49 6.68 -1.26 -3.97
CA THR A 49 7.20 -2.02 -2.82
C THR A 49 8.55 -1.49 -2.35
N TYR A 50 9.46 -1.22 -3.27
CA TYR A 50 10.79 -0.67 -2.95
C TYR A 50 10.69 0.72 -2.31
N LEU A 51 9.80 1.59 -2.81
CA LEU A 51 9.54 2.91 -2.24
C LEU A 51 8.98 2.83 -0.82
N SER A 52 8.18 1.81 -0.50
CA SER A 52 7.65 1.61 0.86
C SER A 52 8.73 1.17 1.84
N ALA A 53 9.74 0.44 1.38
CA ALA A 53 10.83 -0.07 2.20
C ALA A 53 12.00 0.92 2.35
N ASN A 54 12.24 1.78 1.36
CA ASN A 54 13.43 2.63 1.32
C ASN A 54 13.12 4.11 1.55
N PRO A 55 13.83 4.78 2.48
CA PRO A 55 13.57 6.17 2.85
C PRO A 55 14.11 7.19 1.83
N VAL A 56 14.47 6.78 0.61
CA VAL A 56 15.02 7.68 -0.41
C VAL A 56 13.89 8.39 -1.16
N PHE A 57 13.55 9.59 -0.70
CA PHE A 57 12.59 10.47 -1.35
C PHE A 57 13.22 11.19 -2.55
N HIS A 58 12.69 10.97 -3.74
CA HIS A 58 13.17 11.64 -4.96
C HIS A 58 12.36 12.91 -5.26
N SER A 59 13.03 13.98 -5.70
CA SER A 59 12.42 15.28 -5.99
C SER A 59 11.28 15.25 -7.04
N ARG A 60 11.21 14.19 -7.84
CA ARG A 60 10.15 13.94 -8.83
C ARG A 60 8.82 13.45 -8.21
N MET A 61 8.80 13.05 -6.95
CA MET A 61 7.62 12.50 -6.24
C MET A 61 7.01 13.48 -5.22
N LYS A 62 7.29 14.79 -5.35
CA LYS A 62 6.78 15.82 -4.42
C LYS A 62 5.26 15.78 -4.23
N HIS A 63 4.50 15.43 -5.28
CA HIS A 63 3.04 15.29 -5.22
C HIS A 63 2.54 14.05 -4.45
N LEU A 64 3.44 13.14 -4.09
CA LEU A 64 3.19 11.95 -3.27
C LEU A 64 3.83 12.06 -1.89
N ALA A 65 4.36 13.22 -1.49
CA ALA A 65 5.04 13.40 -0.22
C ALA A 65 4.21 12.93 0.98
N LEU A 66 2.92 13.26 1.02
CA LEU A 66 2.03 12.86 2.12
C LEU A 66 1.89 11.33 2.23
N ASP A 67 1.55 10.67 1.13
CA ASP A 67 1.47 9.20 1.07
C ASP A 67 2.80 8.56 1.43
N TYR A 68 3.88 9.15 0.94
CA TYR A 68 5.22 8.65 1.16
C TYR A 68 5.54 8.63 2.65
N HIS A 69 5.38 9.77 3.33
CA HIS A 69 5.59 9.86 4.76
C HIS A 69 4.62 8.96 5.53
N PHE A 70 3.35 8.94 5.16
CA PHE A 70 2.34 8.11 5.81
C PHE A 70 2.70 6.61 5.76
N VAL A 71 2.98 6.06 4.57
CA VAL A 71 3.33 4.64 4.42
C VAL A 71 4.65 4.35 5.13
N ARG A 72 5.66 5.23 4.98
CA ARG A 72 6.96 5.07 5.64
C ARG A 72 6.82 4.99 7.16
N ASP A 73 6.06 5.88 7.77
CA ASP A 73 5.89 5.92 9.22
C ASP A 73 5.15 4.66 9.73
N ASN A 74 4.17 4.17 8.97
CA ASN A 74 3.48 2.91 9.27
C ASN A 74 4.40 1.68 9.13
N VAL A 75 5.27 1.66 8.13
CA VAL A 75 6.25 0.58 7.97
C VAL A 75 7.32 0.62 9.07
N GLN A 76 7.85 1.80 9.38
CA GLN A 76 8.90 1.97 10.40
C GLN A 76 8.41 1.68 11.81
N SER A 77 7.15 1.99 12.12
CA SER A 77 6.53 1.65 13.40
C SER A 77 6.14 0.17 13.53
N GLY A 78 6.28 -0.62 12.45
CA GLY A 78 5.82 -2.00 12.40
C GLY A 78 4.29 -2.14 12.40
N ALA A 79 3.55 -1.07 12.11
CA ALA A 79 2.10 -1.08 12.02
C ALA A 79 1.58 -1.84 10.80
N VAL A 80 2.34 -1.82 9.69
CA VAL A 80 2.03 -2.49 8.43
C VAL A 80 3.32 -2.97 7.78
N ARG A 81 3.27 -4.08 7.05
CA ARG A 81 4.35 -4.52 6.15
C ARG A 81 3.89 -4.43 4.70
N VAL A 82 4.74 -3.93 3.80
CA VAL A 82 4.50 -3.98 2.35
C VAL A 82 5.40 -5.04 1.74
N SER A 83 4.84 -5.92 0.91
CA SER A 83 5.57 -7.03 0.29
C SER A 83 5.18 -7.22 -1.16
N HIS A 84 6.16 -7.61 -1.97
CA HIS A 84 5.91 -7.88 -3.37
C HIS A 84 5.20 -9.23 -3.55
N ILE A 85 4.22 -9.28 -4.45
CA ILE A 85 3.58 -10.52 -4.92
C ILE A 85 3.64 -10.59 -6.45
N SER A 86 3.63 -11.78 -7.06
CA SER A 86 3.49 -11.86 -8.51
C SER A 86 2.11 -11.35 -8.94
N THR A 87 2.02 -10.63 -10.06
CA THR A 87 0.73 -10.27 -10.71
C THR A 87 -0.16 -11.50 -10.93
N LYS A 88 0.41 -12.70 -11.14
CA LYS A 88 -0.35 -13.95 -11.30
C LYS A 88 -1.04 -14.41 -10.01
N ASP A 89 -0.46 -14.04 -8.87
CA ASP A 89 -0.93 -14.43 -7.54
C ASP A 89 -1.70 -13.27 -6.85
N GLN A 90 -1.75 -12.09 -7.47
CA GLN A 90 -2.49 -10.92 -6.98
C GLN A 90 -3.97 -11.04 -7.30
N LEU A 91 -4.73 -11.76 -6.46
CA LEU A 91 -6.18 -11.94 -6.63
C LEU A 91 -6.97 -10.62 -6.74
N ALA A 92 -6.45 -9.54 -6.15
CA ALA A 92 -7.06 -8.21 -6.22
C ALA A 92 -7.14 -7.67 -7.66
N ASP A 93 -6.28 -8.12 -8.57
CA ASP A 93 -6.30 -7.72 -9.98
C ASP A 93 -7.61 -8.06 -10.68
N ALA A 94 -8.26 -9.14 -10.27
CA ALA A 94 -9.56 -9.52 -10.81
C ALA A 94 -10.64 -8.47 -10.50
N LEU A 95 -10.45 -7.68 -9.43
CA LEU A 95 -11.39 -6.63 -8.99
C LEU A 95 -11.04 -5.24 -9.53
N THR A 96 -9.81 -5.03 -10.00
CA THR A 96 -9.34 -3.73 -10.50
C THR A 96 -9.26 -3.66 -12.03
N LYS A 97 -9.19 -4.81 -12.72
CA LYS A 97 -9.14 -4.85 -14.19
C LYS A 97 -10.53 -4.74 -14.81
N PRO A 98 -10.67 -3.98 -15.91
CA PRO A 98 -11.93 -3.89 -16.63
C PRO A 98 -12.31 -5.26 -17.21
N LEU A 99 -13.60 -5.58 -17.13
CA LEU A 99 -14.14 -6.78 -17.77
C LEU A 99 -13.95 -6.69 -19.29
N PRO A 100 -13.70 -7.82 -19.98
CA PRO A 100 -13.71 -7.86 -21.44
C PRO A 100 -15.05 -7.30 -21.94
N ARG A 101 -15.02 -6.45 -22.96
CA ARG A 101 -16.25 -6.07 -23.66
C ARG A 101 -16.80 -7.32 -24.37
N ALA A 102 -18.10 -7.56 -24.21
CA ALA A 102 -18.83 -8.61 -24.93
C ALA A 102 -18.82 -8.37 -26.45
#